data_AF-A0A353E846-F1
#
_entry.id   AF-A0A353E846-F1
#
_cell.length_a   1.000
_cell.length_b   1.000
_cell.length_c   1.000
_cell.angle_alpha   90.00
_cell.angle_beta   90.00
_cell.angle_gamma   90.00
#
_symmetry.space_group_name_H-M   'P 1'
#
loop_
_entity.id
_entity.type
_entity.pdbx_description
1 polymer ?
#
loop_
_entity_poly.entity_id
_entity_poly.type
_entity_poly.pdbx_seq_one_letter_code
_entity_poly.pdbx_strand_id
1 'polypeptide(L)'
;MADKARIIVYDDLMILDETETFFKDSDQLASIARQVLSQTPDAEIAEVWVKEKIKMRFTKNRKGKIVKSNTLHPGWGGRREGAGSKGKGKEALTNRVVFHVNDEMFEFLDALGKRKPEWIRLAVKEKREREENEKGSQ
;
A
#
# COMPACT_ATOMS: atom_id res chain seq x y z
N MET A 1 28.63 15.65 -12.14
CA MET A 1 28.76 14.57 -11.13
C MET A 1 27.74 13.52 -11.48
N ALA A 2 28.12 12.24 -11.54
CA ALA A 2 27.15 11.16 -11.72
C ALA A 2 26.48 10.90 -10.38
N ASP A 3 25.15 11.01 -10.34
CA ASP A 3 24.40 10.68 -9.13
C ASP A 3 24.35 9.15 -8.95
N LYS A 4 24.36 8.71 -7.70
CA LYS A 4 24.25 7.29 -7.32
C LYS A 4 22.79 6.97 -7.00
N ALA A 5 22.30 5.87 -7.54
CA ALA A 5 20.98 5.32 -7.28
C ALA A 5 21.11 3.92 -6.68
N ARG A 6 20.16 3.56 -5.83
CA ARG A 6 19.95 2.21 -5.31
C ARG A 6 18.64 1.68 -5.88
N ILE A 7 18.69 0.52 -6.52
CA ILE A 7 17.55 -0.16 -7.13
C ILE A 7 17.26 -1.37 -6.25
N ILE A 8 16.09 -1.37 -5.64
CA ILE A 8 15.63 -2.48 -4.79
C ILE A 8 14.52 -3.19 -5.56
N VAL A 9 14.67 -4.50 -5.71
CA VAL A 9 13.73 -5.36 -6.42
C VAL A 9 13.12 -6.34 -5.43
N TYR A 10 11.80 -6.46 -5.43
CA TYR A 10 11.09 -7.27 -4.44
C TYR A 10 9.83 -7.91 -5.03
N ASP A 11 9.40 -9.01 -4.41
CA ASP A 11 8.06 -9.59 -4.57
C ASP A 11 7.11 -9.03 -3.50
N ASP A 12 5.90 -9.57 -3.38
CA ASP A 12 4.93 -9.09 -2.40
C ASP A 12 5.36 -9.26 -0.92
N LEU A 13 6.40 -10.05 -0.62
CA LEU A 13 6.77 -10.48 0.74
C LEU A 13 8.22 -10.14 1.12
N MET A 14 9.16 -10.08 0.19
CA MET A 14 10.59 -9.93 0.47
C MET A 14 11.38 -9.22 -0.64
N ILE A 15 12.49 -8.62 -0.21
CA ILE A 15 13.51 -8.09 -1.13
C ILE A 15 14.25 -9.27 -1.75
N LEU A 16 14.25 -9.33 -3.08
CA LEU A 16 14.91 -10.37 -3.85
C LEU A 16 16.31 -9.96 -4.26
N ASP A 17 16.50 -8.68 -4.58
CA ASP A 17 17.79 -8.15 -4.99
C ASP A 17 17.91 -6.66 -4.71
N GLU A 18 19.15 -6.21 -4.56
CA GLU A 18 19.51 -4.83 -4.34
C GLU A 18 20.79 -4.49 -5.10
N THR A 19 20.69 -3.52 -6.01
CA THR A 19 21.80 -3.09 -6.84
C THR A 19 22.02 -1.59 -6.73
N GLU A 20 23.26 -1.16 -6.58
CA GLU A 20 23.63 0.25 -6.69
C GLU A 20 24.19 0.56 -8.08
N THR A 21 23.79 1.70 -8.66
CA THR A 21 24.26 2.14 -9.97
C THR A 21 24.53 3.64 -10.00
N PHE A 22 25.47 4.05 -10.85
CA PHE A 22 25.62 5.45 -11.23
C PHE A 22 24.82 5.73 -12.49
N PHE A 23 24.32 6.96 -12.64
CA PHE A 23 23.56 7.36 -13.83
C PHE A 23 23.89 8.79 -14.24
N LYS A 24 23.75 9.09 -15.54
CA LYS A 24 23.96 10.42 -16.12
C LYS A 24 22.64 11.19 -16.23
N ASP A 25 21.56 10.50 -16.57
CA ASP A 25 20.23 11.08 -16.73
C ASP A 25 19.11 10.11 -16.26
N SER A 26 17.88 10.63 -16.14
CA SER A 26 16.75 9.86 -15.61
C SER A 26 16.26 8.75 -16.54
N ASP A 27 16.49 8.84 -17.85
CA ASP A 27 16.02 7.86 -18.83
C ASP A 27 16.95 6.65 -18.87
N GLN A 28 18.26 6.90 -18.74
CA GLN A 28 19.27 5.89 -18.47
C GLN A 28 18.94 5.13 -17.18
N LEU A 29 18.65 5.84 -16.08
CA LEU A 29 18.29 5.21 -14.81
C LEU A 29 17.02 4.37 -14.92
N ALA A 30 16.01 4.85 -15.65
CA ALA A 30 14.78 4.10 -15.92
C ALA A 30 15.05 2.82 -16.73
N SER A 31 15.96 2.88 -17.69
CA SER A 31 16.33 1.72 -18.52
C SER A 31 17.05 0.65 -17.69
N ILE A 32 18.00 1.06 -16.84
CA ILE A 32 18.71 0.17 -15.91
C ILE A 32 17.71 -0.51 -14.96
N ALA A 33 16.82 0.25 -14.33
CA ALA A 33 15.83 -0.30 -13.40
C ALA A 33 14.86 -1.29 -14.05
N ARG A 34 14.43 -1.04 -15.30
CA ARG A 34 13.63 -2.01 -16.06
C ARG A 34 14.40 -3.28 -16.37
N GLN A 35 15.67 -3.14 -16.75
CA GLN A 35 16.51 -4.29 -17.04
C GLN A 35 16.70 -5.16 -15.80
N VAL A 36 17.03 -4.55 -14.65
CA VAL A 36 17.14 -5.25 -13.36
C VAL A 36 15.85 -6.01 -13.05
N LEU A 37 14.68 -5.35 -13.08
CA LEU A 37 13.39 -6.00 -12.84
C LEU A 37 13.06 -7.14 -13.83
N SER A 38 13.55 -7.04 -15.08
CA SER A 38 13.36 -8.10 -16.07
C SER A 38 14.28 -9.30 -15.87
N GLN A 39 15.46 -9.07 -15.30
CA GLN A 39 16.50 -10.07 -15.08
C GLN A 39 16.35 -10.80 -13.74
N THR A 40 15.68 -10.20 -12.76
CA THR A 40 15.33 -10.84 -11.48
C THR A 40 14.06 -11.69 -11.66
N PRO A 41 14.15 -13.03 -11.60
CA PRO A 41 12.98 -13.92 -11.58
C PRO A 41 12.12 -13.61 -10.35
N ASP A 42 10.81 -13.86 -10.45
CA ASP A 42 9.82 -13.69 -9.36
C ASP A 42 9.62 -12.27 -8.83
N ALA A 43 10.48 -11.32 -9.19
CA ALA A 43 10.33 -9.91 -8.82
C ALA A 43 9.12 -9.28 -9.51
N GLU A 44 8.28 -8.61 -8.73
CA GLU A 44 7.10 -7.92 -9.24
C GLU A 44 7.31 -6.40 -9.33
N ILE A 45 8.15 -5.86 -8.45
CA ILE A 45 8.29 -4.43 -8.23
C ILE A 45 9.78 -4.06 -8.19
N ALA A 46 10.13 -2.92 -8.81
CA ALA A 46 11.42 -2.27 -8.62
C ALA A 46 11.21 -0.84 -8.11
N GLU A 47 11.88 -0.50 -7.01
CA GLU A 47 11.97 0.85 -6.48
C GLU A 47 13.37 1.41 -6.68
N VAL A 48 13.43 2.63 -7.20
CA VAL A 48 14.69 3.31 -7.45
C VAL A 48 14.79 4.49 -6.50
N TRP A 49 15.80 4.41 -5.64
CA TRP A 49 16.12 5.39 -4.61
C TRP A 49 17.33 6.21 -5.07
N VAL A 50 17.22 7.52 -4.96
CA VAL A 50 18.37 8.43 -5.13
C VAL A 50 18.53 9.16 -3.82
N LYS A 51 19.66 8.92 -3.14
CA LYS A 51 19.84 9.26 -1.72
C LYS A 51 18.73 8.58 -0.88
N GLU A 52 17.92 9.34 -0.17
CA GLU A 52 16.85 8.85 0.72
C GLU A 52 15.44 9.02 0.11
N LYS A 53 15.33 9.26 -1.21
CA LYS A 53 14.04 9.50 -1.87
C LYS A 53 13.79 8.52 -3.00
N ILE A 54 12.58 7.95 -3.05
CA ILE A 54 12.11 7.19 -4.22
C ILE A 54 11.97 8.14 -5.40
N LYS A 55 12.70 7.87 -6.47
CA LYS A 55 12.68 8.66 -7.71
C LYS A 55 11.75 8.06 -8.75
N MET A 56 11.70 6.73 -8.83
CA MET A 56 10.85 6.01 -9.77
C MET A 56 10.51 4.62 -9.22
N ARG A 57 9.36 4.10 -9.65
CA ARG A 57 8.91 2.75 -9.32
C ARG A 57 8.41 2.08 -10.59
N PHE A 58 8.72 0.81 -10.76
CA PHE A 58 8.24 -0.03 -11.86
C PHE A 58 7.53 -1.24 -11.31
N THR A 59 6.50 -1.70 -12.01
CA THR A 59 5.75 -2.90 -11.67
C THR A 59 5.52 -3.75 -12.92
N LYS A 60 5.44 -5.07 -12.76
CA LYS A 60 4.93 -5.95 -13.82
C LYS A 60 3.41 -5.87 -13.82
N ASN A 61 2.80 -5.63 -14.98
CA ASN A 61 1.35 -5.71 -15.13
C ASN A 61 0.89 -7.17 -15.27
N ARG A 62 -0.43 -7.41 -15.30
CA ARG A 62 -1.00 -8.77 -15.49
C ARG A 62 -0.53 -9.49 -16.77
N LYS A 63 0.04 -8.78 -17.75
CA LYS A 63 0.60 -9.34 -18.99
C LYS A 63 2.12 -9.54 -18.90
N GLY A 64 2.72 -9.42 -17.71
CA GLY A 64 4.17 -9.50 -17.49
C GLY A 64 4.96 -8.33 -18.05
N LYS A 65 4.32 -7.27 -18.58
CA LYS A 65 5.03 -6.09 -19.10
C LYS A 65 5.37 -5.14 -17.96
N ILE A 66 6.61 -4.66 -17.97
CA ILE A 66 7.09 -3.67 -17.01
C ILE A 66 6.51 -2.29 -17.36
N VAL A 67 5.76 -1.70 -16.42
CA VAL A 67 5.19 -0.37 -16.54
C VAL A 67 5.75 0.53 -15.44
N LYS A 68 5.95 1.81 -15.76
CA LYS A 68 6.31 2.80 -14.75
C LYS A 68 5.08 3.11 -13.92
N SER A 69 5.19 2.97 -12.61
CA SER A 69 4.12 3.34 -11.69
C SER A 69 4.00 4.85 -11.62
N ASN A 70 2.77 5.34 -11.77
CA ASN A 70 2.43 6.73 -11.50
C ASN A 70 2.45 7.06 -9.98
N THR A 71 2.62 6.03 -9.16
CA THR A 71 2.55 6.09 -7.70
C THR A 71 3.84 5.51 -7.14
N LEU A 72 4.68 6.37 -6.55
CA LEU A 72 6.02 6.00 -6.07
C LEU A 72 5.98 5.14 -4.81
N HIS A 73 4.89 5.22 -4.02
CA HIS A 73 4.72 4.44 -2.80
C HIS A 73 3.62 3.37 -2.95
N PRO A 74 3.85 2.12 -2.49
CA PRO A 74 2.79 1.14 -2.31
C PRO A 74 1.74 1.68 -1.32
N GLY A 75 0.46 1.64 -1.69
CA GLY A 75 -0.64 2.04 -0.81
C GLY A 75 -0.93 3.55 -0.69
N TRP A 76 -0.05 4.42 -1.19
CA TRP A 76 -0.35 5.86 -1.26
C TRP A 76 -1.00 6.15 -2.60
N GLY A 77 -2.24 5.68 -2.79
CA GLY A 77 -3.07 6.00 -3.95
C GLY A 77 -2.87 7.47 -4.32
N GLY A 78 -2.45 7.71 -5.57
CA GLY A 78 -1.95 9.01 -5.99
C GLY A 78 -2.91 10.11 -5.54
N ARG A 79 -2.41 11.02 -4.70
CA ARG A 79 -3.03 12.33 -4.49
C ARG A 79 -2.99 13.08 -5.82
N ARG A 80 -3.84 12.72 -6.78
CA ARG A 80 -4.23 13.67 -7.83
C ARG A 80 -5.11 14.69 -7.12
N GLU A 81 -4.98 15.97 -7.47
CA GLU A 81 -6.06 16.91 -7.18
C GLU A 81 -7.36 16.32 -7.76
N GLY A 82 -8.33 16.04 -6.88
CA GLY A 82 -9.59 15.38 -7.25
C GLY A 82 -9.60 13.85 -7.22
N ALA A 83 -8.48 13.15 -6.94
CA ALA A 83 -8.49 11.71 -6.63
C ALA A 83 -8.78 11.47 -5.15
N GLY A 84 -10.02 11.77 -4.79
CA GLY A 84 -10.71 11.32 -3.60
C GLY A 84 -12.19 11.39 -3.93
N SER A 85 -13.01 10.48 -3.40
CA SER A 85 -14.45 10.75 -3.40
C SER A 85 -14.65 12.15 -2.82
N LYS A 86 -15.48 13.01 -3.46
CA LYS A 86 -15.85 14.32 -2.88
C LYS A 86 -16.11 14.10 -1.40
N GLY A 87 -15.37 14.78 -0.53
CA GLY A 87 -15.57 14.67 0.91
C GLY A 87 -17.04 14.96 1.16
N LYS A 88 -17.83 13.93 1.51
CA LYS A 88 -19.08 14.16 2.20
C LYS A 88 -18.69 14.99 3.42
N GLY A 89 -19.39 16.10 3.69
CA GLY A 89 -18.92 17.20 4.55
C GLY A 89 -18.49 16.82 5.97
N LYS A 90 -18.49 17.77 6.91
CA LYS A 90 -18.02 17.57 8.31
C LYS A 90 -18.62 16.36 9.07
N GLU A 91 -19.62 15.68 8.52
CA GLU A 91 -20.22 14.43 9.03
C GLU A 91 -19.57 13.13 8.52
N ALA A 92 -18.64 13.17 7.57
CA ALA A 92 -17.94 11.97 7.15
C ALA A 92 -16.97 11.52 8.25
N LEU A 93 -17.39 10.54 9.04
CA LEU A 93 -16.62 9.73 10.01
C LEU A 93 -15.10 9.86 9.80
N THR A 94 -14.51 10.89 10.40
CA THR A 94 -13.14 11.34 10.15
C THR A 94 -12.09 10.45 10.80
N ASN A 95 -12.51 9.55 11.69
CA ASN A 95 -11.63 8.72 12.48
C ASN A 95 -11.55 7.31 11.90
N ARG A 96 -10.38 6.96 11.36
CA ARG A 96 -10.06 5.60 10.93
C ARG A 96 -9.47 4.84 12.11
N VAL A 97 -10.06 3.69 12.42
CA VAL A 97 -9.55 2.75 13.43
C VAL A 97 -9.01 1.51 12.73
N VAL A 98 -7.83 1.06 13.15
CA VAL A 98 -7.17 -0.16 12.66
C VAL A 98 -7.07 -1.13 13.84
N PHE A 99 -7.42 -2.39 13.59
CA PHE A 99 -7.36 -3.46 14.59
C PHE A 99 -6.36 -4.53 14.13
N HIS A 100 -5.61 -5.07 15.08
CA HIS A 100 -4.92 -6.35 14.91
C HIS A 100 -5.82 -7.43 15.50
N VAL A 101 -6.08 -8.47 14.72
CA VAL A 101 -6.90 -9.61 15.12
C VAL A 101 -6.15 -10.90 14.79
N ASN A 102 -6.54 -12.01 15.42
CA ASN A 102 -6.01 -13.33 15.06
C ASN A 102 -6.59 -13.79 13.71
N ASP A 103 -6.00 -14.83 13.14
CA ASP A 103 -6.34 -15.32 11.79
C ASP A 103 -7.80 -15.77 11.69
N GLU A 104 -8.32 -16.47 12.70
CA GLU A 104 -9.71 -16.91 12.76
C GLU A 104 -10.70 -15.73 12.67
N MET A 105 -10.46 -14.67 13.43
CA MET A 105 -11.29 -13.47 13.40
C MET A 105 -11.13 -12.72 12.07
N PHE A 106 -9.93 -12.72 11.49
CA PHE A 106 -9.70 -12.11 10.19
C PHE A 106 -10.53 -12.80 9.11
N GLU A 107 -10.48 -14.14 9.04
CA GLU A 107 -11.25 -14.94 8.07
C GLU A 107 -12.76 -14.72 8.23
N PHE A 108 -13.26 -14.73 9.48
CA PHE A 108 -14.66 -14.45 9.76
C PHE A 108 -15.07 -13.06 9.27
N LEU A 109 -14.29 -12.02 9.58
CA LEU A 109 -14.58 -10.66 9.16
C LEU A 109 -14.49 -10.49 7.65
N ASP A 110 -13.57 -11.19 6.97
CA ASP A 110 -13.43 -11.13 5.52
C ASP A 110 -14.60 -11.79 4.79
N ALA A 111 -15.13 -12.89 5.34
CA ALA A 111 -16.33 -13.55 4.83
C ALA A 111 -17.58 -12.65 4.85
N LEU A 112 -17.64 -11.63 5.72
CA LEU A 112 -18.71 -10.62 5.74
C LEU A 112 -18.68 -9.64 4.54
N GLY A 113 -17.60 -9.69 3.75
CA GLY A 113 -17.46 -8.94 2.50
C GLY A 113 -17.63 -7.42 2.67
N LYS A 114 -18.35 -6.79 1.74
CA LYS A 114 -18.53 -5.32 1.70
C LYS A 114 -19.29 -4.75 2.91
N ARG A 115 -19.98 -5.60 3.68
CA ARG A 115 -20.76 -5.19 4.86
C ARG A 115 -19.98 -5.25 6.17
N LYS A 116 -18.73 -5.73 6.16
CA LYS A 116 -17.84 -5.79 7.34
C LYS A 116 -17.88 -4.52 8.22
N PRO A 117 -17.79 -3.28 7.68
CA PRO A 117 -17.82 -2.08 8.50
C PRO A 117 -19.16 -1.84 9.22
N GLU A 118 -20.29 -2.27 8.65
CA GLU A 118 -21.61 -2.14 9.28
C GLU A 118 -21.73 -3.08 10.47
N TRP A 119 -21.32 -4.34 10.29
CA TRP A 119 -21.34 -5.36 11.33
C TRP A 119 -20.45 -5.01 12.52
N ILE A 120 -19.25 -4.50 12.27
CA ILE A 120 -18.34 -4.06 13.33
C ILE A 120 -18.98 -2.93 14.15
N ARG A 121 -19.62 -1.95 13.50
CA ARG A 121 -20.30 -0.85 14.21
C ARG A 121 -21.48 -1.35 15.04
N LEU A 122 -22.25 -2.30 14.52
CA LEU A 122 -23.37 -2.90 15.23
C LEU A 122 -22.87 -3.63 16.49
N ALA A 123 -21.84 -4.46 16.36
CA ALA A 123 -21.25 -5.17 17.49
C ALA A 123 -20.70 -4.22 18.57
N VAL A 124 -20.05 -3.12 18.18
CA VAL A 124 -19.57 -2.09 19.12
C VAL A 124 -20.75 -1.41 19.83
N LYS A 125 -21.83 -1.11 19.11
CA LYS A 125 -23.05 -0.53 19.70
C LYS A 125 -23.68 -1.48 20.70
N GLU A 126 -23.88 -2.75 20.34
CA GLU A 126 -24.45 -3.77 21.22
C GLU A 126 -23.59 -4.00 22.48
N LYS A 127 -22.26 -3.99 22.34
CA LYS A 127 -21.36 -4.10 23.49
C LYS A 127 -21.53 -2.91 24.44
N ARG A 128 -21.60 -1.70 23.89
CA ARG A 128 -21.81 -0.48 24.68
C ARG A 128 -23.15 -0.48 25.42
N GLU A 129 -24.23 -0.89 24.74
CA GLU A 129 -25.55 -1.00 25.36
C GLU A 129 -25.57 -2.04 26.49
N ARG A 130 -24.86 -3.17 26.32
CA ARG A 130 -24.68 -4.16 27.40
C ARG A 130 -23.95 -3.57 28.61
N GLU A 131 -22.83 -2.88 28.40
CA GLU A 131 -22.07 -2.26 29.47
C GLU A 131 -22.85 -1.13 30.19
N GLU A 132 -23.69 -0.38 29.47
CA GLU A 132 -24.55 0.65 30.06
C GLU A 132 -25.68 0.02 30.90
N ASN A 133 -26.29 -1.07 30.43
CA ASN A 133 -27.33 -1.80 31.17
C ASN A 133 -26.77 -2.51 32.42
N GLU A 134 -25.55 -3.04 32.35
CA GLU A 134 -24.85 -3.65 33.49
C GLU A 134 -24.51 -2.60 34.57
N LYS A 135 -24.16 -1.37 34.17
CA LYS A 135 -23.90 -0.25 35.09
C LYS A 135 -25.17 0.36 35.69
N GLY A 136 -26.31 0.27 35.01
CA GLY A 136 -27.60 0.73 35.52
C GLY A 136 -28.30 -0.26 36.46
N SER A 137 -27.76 -1.48 36.62
CA SER A 137 -28.29 -2.53 37.49
C SER A 137 -27.49 -2.71 38.79
N GLN A 138 -26.60 -1.77 39.14
CA GLN A 138 -25.88 -1.68 40.42
C GLN A 138 -26.36 -0.49 41.25
#